data_AF-A0A3B0AR68-F1
#
_entry.id   AF-A0A3B0AR68-F1
#
_cell.length_a   1.000
_cell.length_b   1.000
_cell.length_c   1.000
_cell.angle_alpha   90.00
_cell.angle_beta   90.00
_cell.angle_gamma   90.00
#
_symmetry.space_group_name_H-M   'P 1'
#
loop_
_entity.id
_entity.type
_entity.pdbx_description
1 polymer ?
#
loop_
_entity_poly.entity_id
_entity_poly.type
_entity_poly.pdbx_seq_one_letter_code
_entity_poly.pdbx_strand_id
1 'polypeptide(L)' 'MTAHEVRPGQVYVACDPRDGGRRIRVEAVHGLRATVVTLTAQGPARRRVMWTDLLHPTPHTPDGQPRHTGYALETP' A
#
# COMPACT_ATOMS: atom_id res chain seq x y z
N MET A 1 -7.21 9.38 -16.60
CA MET A 1 -6.54 8.72 -15.47
C MET A 1 -7.60 7.97 -14.69
N THR A 2 -7.60 6.64 -14.74
CA THR A 2 -8.52 5.83 -13.95
C THR A 2 -8.20 6.05 -12.47
N ALA A 3 -9.18 6.43 -11.67
CA ALA A 3 -9.00 6.52 -10.22
C ALA A 3 -8.59 5.13 -9.71
N HIS A 4 -7.44 5.06 -9.03
CA HIS A 4 -7.00 3.81 -8.42
C HIS A 4 -7.96 3.43 -7.30
N GLU A 5 -8.58 2.27 -7.43
CA GLU A 5 -9.51 1.76 -6.42
C GLU A 5 -8.78 0.77 -5.51
N VAL A 6 -8.73 1.11 -4.22
CA VAL A 6 -8.21 0.22 -3.18
C VAL A 6 -9.24 -0.85 -2.87
N ARG A 7 -8.82 -2.12 -2.90
CA ARG A 7 -9.69 -3.28 -2.68
C ARG A 7 -9.07 -4.26 -1.68
N PRO A 8 -9.90 -4.99 -0.89
CA PRO A 8 -9.42 -6.09 -0.06
C PRO A 8 -8.62 -7.12 -0.86
N GLY A 9 -7.60 -7.70 -0.24
CA GLY A 9 -6.71 -8.69 -0.84
C GLY A 9 -5.49 -8.11 -1.58
N GLN A 10 -5.54 -6.85 -2.02
CA GLN A 10 -4.40 -6.19 -2.66
C GLN A 10 -3.21 -6.10 -1.71
N VAL A 11 -2.01 -6.32 -2.26
CA VAL A 11 -0.74 -6.18 -1.54
C VAL A 11 -0.05 -4.91 -2.03
N TYR A 12 0.52 -4.15 -1.11
CA TYR A 12 1.29 -2.95 -1.40
C TYR A 12 2.65 -3.01 -0.74
N VAL A 13 3.66 -2.42 -1.37
CA VAL A 13 5.05 -2.33 -0.91
C VAL A 13 5.36 -0.88 -0.54
N ALA A 14 6.05 -0.66 0.57
CA ALA A 14 6.46 0.66 1.00
C ALA A 14 7.34 1.35 -0.05
N CYS A 15 7.03 2.61 -0.35
CA CYS A 15 7.80 3.42 -1.30
C CYS A 15 9.05 4.04 -0.64
N ASP A 16 9.05 4.25 0.68
CA ASP A 16 10.22 4.79 1.40
C ASP A 16 11.34 3.73 1.45
N PRO A 17 12.54 4.00 0.92
CA PRO A 17 13.67 3.08 0.99
C PRO A 17 14.04 2.67 2.42
N ARG A 18 13.79 3.53 3.42
CA ARG A 18 14.08 3.28 4.84
C ARG A 18 13.15 2.24 5.45
N ASP A 19 11.99 2.02 4.85
CA ASP A 19 11.04 0.99 5.30
C ASP A 19 11.41 -0.43 4.81
N GLY A 20 12.50 -0.56 4.04
CA GLY A 20 13.09 -1.87 3.68
C GLY A 20 12.17 -2.77 2.87
N GLY A 21 11.31 -2.19 2.02
CA GLY A 21 10.38 -2.96 1.20
C GLY A 21 9.23 -3.59 2.00
N ARG A 22 8.85 -3.00 3.15
CA ARG A 22 7.73 -3.47 3.97
C ARG A 22 6.47 -3.68 3.12
N ARG A 23 5.92 -4.89 3.19
CA ARG A 23 4.68 -5.28 2.50
C ARG A 23 3.48 -5.21 3.43
N ILE A 24 2.35 -4.80 2.89
CA ILE A 24 1.05 -4.78 3.57
C ILE A 24 -0.01 -5.39 2.67
N ARG A 25 -0.99 -6.05 3.27
CA ARG A 25 -2.19 -6.51 2.58
C ARG A 25 -3.42 -5.77 3.10
N VAL A 26 -4.26 -5.30 2.20
CA VAL A 26 -5.56 -4.71 2.56
C VAL A 26 -6.51 -5.82 3.00
N GLU A 27 -7.07 -5.72 4.21
CA GLU A 27 -8.07 -6.65 4.72
C GLU A 27 -9.50 -6.11 4.51
N ALA A 28 -9.70 -4.80 4.68
CA ALA A 28 -11.00 -4.15 4.51
C ALA A 28 -10.85 -2.69 4.09
N VAL A 29 -11.85 -2.15 3.41
CA VAL A 29 -11.92 -0.74 2.99
C VAL A 29 -13.21 -0.12 3.54
N HIS A 30 -13.08 1.06 4.14
CA HIS A 30 -14.14 1.81 4.81
C HIS A 30 -14.07 3.27 4.34
N GLY A 31 -14.63 3.57 3.16
CA GLY A 31 -14.54 4.89 2.53
C GLY A 31 -13.09 5.28 2.24
N LEU A 32 -12.62 6.38 2.83
CA LEU A 32 -11.24 6.88 2.68
C LEU A 32 -10.21 6.16 3.56
N ARG A 33 -10.63 5.13 4.32
CA ARG A 33 -9.77 4.37 5.22
C ARG A 33 -9.68 2.92 4.77
N ALA A 34 -8.53 2.30 5.01
CA ALA A 34 -8.31 0.88 4.81
C ALA A 34 -7.70 0.24 6.06
N THR A 35 -8.22 -0.92 6.44
CA THR A 35 -7.59 -1.80 7.42
C THR A 35 -6.59 -2.66 6.68
N VAL A 36 -5.33 -2.62 7.11
CA VAL A 36 -4.26 -3.43 6.52
C VAL A 36 -3.56 -4.26 7.56
N VAL A 37 -2.88 -5.30 7.10
CA VAL A 37 -1.95 -6.09 7.90
C VAL A 37 -0.56 -6.08 7.27
N THR A 38 0.48 -5.87 8.08
CA THR A 38 1.87 -6.02 7.62
C THR A 38 2.18 -7.49 7.38
N LEU A 39 2.72 -7.80 6.21
CA LEU A 39 3.21 -9.13 5.84
C LEU A 39 4.68 -9.25 6.24
N THR A 40 5.02 -10.25 7.03
CA THR A 40 6.42 -10.61 7.34
C THR A 40 6.68 -12.06 6.95
N ALA A 41 7.95 -12.47 6.94
CA ALA A 41 8.34 -13.86 6.66
C ALA A 41 7.72 -14.87 7.64
N GLN A 42 7.41 -14.44 8.86
CA GLN A 42 6.81 -15.24 9.93
C GLN A 42 5.27 -15.20 9.92
N GLY A 43 4.66 -14.46 8.98
CA GLY A 43 3.21 -14.31 8.86
C GLY A 43 2.71 -12.87 9.06
N PRO A 44 1.39 -12.66 9.14
CA PRO A 44 0.83 -11.32 9.33
C PRO A 44 1.10 -10.81 10.75
N ALA A 45 1.84 -9.71 10.89
CA ALA A 45 2.36 -9.28 12.19
C ALA A 45 1.53 -8.19 12.89
N ARG A 46 1.06 -7.17 12.15
CA ARG A 46 0.40 -6.00 12.76
C ARG A 46 -0.73 -5.46 11.88
N ARG A 47 -1.94 -5.41 12.45
CA ARG A 47 -3.08 -4.70 11.87
C ARG A 47 -3.01 -3.20 12.18
N ARG A 48 -3.36 -2.37 11.22
CA ARG A 48 -3.53 -0.93 11.41
C ARG A 48 -4.51 -0.35 10.39
N VAL A 49 -5.10 0.79 10.74
CA VAL A 49 -5.89 1.60 9.80
C VAL A 49 -4.98 2.63 9.15
N MET A 50 -5.15 2.87 7.85
CA MET A 50 -4.51 3.97 7.13
C MET A 50 -5.47 4.66 6.18
N TRP A 51 -5.08 5.83 5.68
CA TRP A 51 -5.79 6.50 4.59
C TRP A 51 -5.53 5.80 3.26
N THR A 52 -6.54 5.73 2.39
CA THR A 52 -6.44 5.11 1.06
C THR A 52 -5.60 5.93 0.08
N ASP A 53 -5.38 7.22 0.33
CA ASP A 53 -4.53 8.10 -0.48
C ASP A 53 -3.04 7.72 -0.40
N LEU A 54 -2.62 7.05 0.68
CA LEU A 54 -1.28 6.49 0.84
C LEU A 54 -1.07 5.18 0.07
N LEU A 55 -2.13 4.64 -0.57
CA LEU A 55 -2.10 3.40 -1.33
C LEU A 55 -2.17 3.74 -2.82
N HIS A 56 -1.03 3.68 -3.50
CA HIS A 56 -0.86 4.14 -4.87
C HIS A 56 -0.91 2.99 -5.87
N PRO A 57 -1.40 3.21 -7.10
CA PRO A 57 -1.41 2.19 -8.15
C PRO A 57 0.00 1.83 -8.65
N THR A 58 0.95 2.75 -8.54
CA THR A 58 2.32 2.60 -9.06
C THR A 58 3.34 3.22 -8.10
N PRO A 59 4.62 2.79 -8.16
CA PRO A 59 5.69 3.37 -7.36
C PRO A 59 6.15 4.75 -7.86
N HIS A 60 5.53 5.28 -8.91
CA HIS A 60 5.88 6.57 -9.50
C HIS A 60 4.78 7.62 -9.27
N THR A 61 5.18 8.87 -9.15
CA THR A 61 4.30 10.04 -9.17
C THR A 61 3.72 10.26 -10.58
N PRO A 62 2.69 11.10 -10.75
CA PRO A 62 2.17 11.44 -12.08
C PRO A 62 3.25 11.99 -13.03
N ASP A 63 4.25 12.68 -12.50
CA ASP A 63 5.38 13.24 -13.27
C ASP A 63 6.51 12.22 -13.50
N GLY A 64 6.29 10.94 -13.18
CA GLY A 64 7.23 9.83 -13.41
C GLY A 64 8.33 9.68 -12.37
N GLN A 65 8.42 10.58 -11.38
CA GLN A 65 9.43 10.47 -10.32
C GLN A 65 9.11 9.35 -9.32
N PRO A 66 10.12 8.65 -8.75
CA PRO A 66 9.89 7.68 -7.69
C PRO A 66 9.15 8.29 -6.50
N ARG A 67 8.22 7.52 -5.91
CA ARG A 67 7.59 7.89 -4.65
C ARG A 67 8.52 7.56 -3.50
N HIS A 68 8.54 8.44 -2.50
CA HIS A 68 9.27 8.22 -1.24
C HIS A 68 8.33 8.11 -0.04
N THR A 69 7.01 8.17 -0.28
CA THR A 69 5.98 8.10 0.75
C THR A 69 4.87 7.15 0.31
N GLY A 70 4.11 6.64 1.29
CA GLY A 70 3.02 5.70 1.05
C GLY A 70 3.51 4.32 0.62
N TYR A 71 2.61 3.61 -0.05
CA TYR A 71 2.82 2.25 -0.53
C TYR A 71 2.32 2.14 -1.97
N ALA A 72 3.03 1.40 -2.81
CA ALA A 72 2.66 1.13 -4.20
C ALA A 72 2.08 -0.28 -4.34
N LEU A 73 1.06 -0.42 -5.17
CA LEU A 73 0.44 -1.70 -5.48
C LEU A 73 1.52 -2.63 -6.02
N GLU A 74 1.66 -3.77 -5.36
CA GLU A 74 2.48 -4.86 -5.85
C GLU A 74 1.68 -5.55 -6.96
N THR A 75 1.99 -5.22 -8.21
CA THR A 75 1.50 -6.01 -9.34
C THR A 75 2.03 -7.44 -9.22
N PRO A 76 1.18 -8.46 -9.49
CA PRO A 76 1.66 -9.83 -9.68
C PRO A 76 2.72 -9.93 -10.78
#